data_AF-A0A957XQ82-F1
#
_entry.id   AF-A0A957XQ82-F1
#
_cell.length_a   1.000
_cell.length_b   1.000
_cell.length_c   1.000
_cell.angle_alpha   90.00
_cell.angle_beta   90.00
_cell.angle_gamma   90.00
#
_symmetry.space_group_name_H-M   'P 1'
#
loop_
_entity.id
_entity.type
_entity.pdbx_description
1 polymer ?
#
loop_
_entity_poly.entity_id
_entity_poly.type
_entity_poly.pdbx_seq_one_letter_code
_entity_poly.pdbx_strand_id
1 'polypeptide(L)'
;MWIFITSVLIIILALAAYDLLQRRHAILRNFPVVGHFRYWLEAVGPELRQYIVTNNDDERPFSRDQRRWVYASAKGENNYFGFGTDNDLELEPNYLIIKQNAFPLPHPQPGQPGYDPDYHLPCTKVMGGYRQRPRQFRPSSVVNLSAMSYGSLSGPAVEAFNRGCKLAGCLHNTGEGGISPHHLHGGDLIWQIGTGYFGCRELSGRFSMPKLVDTVQQHPQIKAIEIKLSQGAKPGLGGILPAVKITPEVARIRGIPMGQDCISPAAHTAFHDVDSLLDFVEWIAGMTGLPVGIKSAVGEMAFWHDLARLMTTGSRGVD
;
A
#
# COMPACT_ATOMS: atom_id res chain seq x y z
N MET A 1 64.64 16.97 -16.35
CA MET A 1 63.29 17.55 -16.47
C MET A 1 62.49 16.89 -17.60
N TRP A 2 62.96 16.94 -18.85
CA TRP A 2 62.26 16.33 -20.00
C TRP A 2 62.07 14.81 -19.89
N ILE A 3 63.10 14.05 -19.49
CA ILE A 3 63.00 12.59 -19.31
C ILE A 3 61.91 12.24 -18.29
N PHE A 4 61.84 12.96 -17.17
CA PHE A 4 60.83 12.76 -16.15
C PHE A 4 59.40 13.03 -16.65
N ILE A 5 59.21 14.12 -17.39
CA ILE A 5 57.91 14.48 -17.99
C ILE A 5 57.48 13.42 -19.00
N THR A 6 58.40 12.95 -19.86
CA THR A 6 58.11 11.92 -20.85
C THR A 6 57.77 10.58 -20.18
N SER A 7 58.47 10.20 -19.11
CA SER A 7 58.16 8.98 -18.36
C SER A 7 56.77 9.01 -17.73
N VAL A 8 56.37 10.14 -17.13
CA VAL A 8 55.03 10.30 -16.54
C VAL A 8 53.95 10.22 -17.62
N LEU A 9 54.16 10.84 -18.78
CA LEU A 9 53.21 10.82 -19.88
C LEU A 9 53.00 9.39 -20.42
N ILE A 10 54.09 8.62 -20.55
CA ILE A 10 54.04 7.21 -20.99
C ILE A 10 53.22 6.36 -20.01
N ILE A 11 53.40 6.56 -18.71
CA ILE A 11 52.65 5.82 -17.67
C ILE A 11 51.16 6.14 -17.74
N ILE A 12 50.80 7.43 -17.90
CA ILE A 12 49.40 7.85 -18.02
C ILE A 12 48.76 7.26 -19.29
N LEU A 13 49.48 7.27 -20.41
CA LEU A 13 49.01 6.69 -21.67
C LEU A 13 48.85 5.17 -21.58
N ALA A 14 49.78 4.48 -20.92
CA ALA A 14 49.68 3.03 -20.68
C ALA A 14 48.48 2.70 -19.78
N LEU A 15 48.24 3.49 -18.74
CA LEU A 15 47.09 3.35 -17.85
C LEU A 15 45.77 3.61 -18.59
N ALA A 16 45.71 4.67 -19.40
CA ALA A 16 44.54 4.98 -20.22
C ALA A 16 44.23 3.86 -21.23
N ALA A 17 45.25 3.30 -21.87
CA ALA A 17 45.10 2.16 -22.77
C ALA A 17 44.57 0.92 -22.04
N TYR A 18 45.10 0.62 -20.84
CA TYR A 18 44.60 -0.46 -19.99
C TYR A 18 43.13 -0.28 -19.61
N ASP A 19 42.75 0.93 -19.15
CA ASP A 19 41.39 1.27 -18.76
C ASP A 19 40.38 1.13 -19.90
N LEU A 20 40.78 1.46 -21.13
CA LEU A 20 39.96 1.34 -22.34
C LEU A 20 39.78 -0.12 -22.81
N LEU A 21 40.79 -0.96 -22.61
CA LEU A 21 40.82 -2.35 -23.08
C LEU A 21 40.15 -3.32 -22.11
N GLN A 22 40.20 -3.05 -20.80
CA GLN A 22 39.63 -3.93 -19.79
C GLN A 22 38.09 -3.95 -19.86
N ARG A 23 37.50 -5.13 -19.64
CA ARG A 23 36.04 -5.36 -19.76
C ARG A 23 35.31 -5.47 -18.43
N ARG A 24 36.01 -5.33 -17.31
CA ARG A 24 35.48 -5.61 -15.96
C ARG A 24 34.83 -4.39 -15.29
N HIS A 25 35.36 -3.19 -15.53
CA HIS A 25 34.90 -1.95 -14.87
C HIS A 25 34.39 -0.95 -15.90
N ALA A 26 33.07 -0.80 -16.02
CA ALA A 26 32.45 0.11 -16.98
C ALA A 26 32.84 1.59 -16.76
N ILE A 27 33.03 2.00 -15.49
CA ILE A 27 33.36 3.39 -15.14
C ILE A 27 34.77 3.77 -15.61
N LEU A 28 35.78 2.91 -15.35
CA LEU A 28 37.16 3.15 -15.82
C LEU A 28 37.25 3.21 -17.34
N ARG A 29 36.42 2.43 -18.04
CA ARG A 29 36.38 2.43 -19.51
C ARG A 29 35.74 3.69 -20.10
N ASN A 30 34.72 4.24 -19.43
CA ASN A 30 34.05 5.48 -19.86
C ASN A 30 34.82 6.74 -19.46
N PHE A 31 35.60 6.70 -18.37
CA PHE A 31 36.43 7.80 -17.89
C PHE A 31 37.85 7.30 -17.54
N PRO A 32 38.70 6.99 -18.53
CA PRO A 32 40.06 6.49 -18.30
C PRO A 32 40.89 7.46 -17.46
N VAL A 33 41.77 6.93 -16.60
CA VAL A 33 42.62 7.67 -15.65
C VAL A 33 41.83 8.39 -14.53
N VAL A 34 40.83 9.19 -14.88
CA VAL A 34 40.03 9.98 -13.92
C VAL A 34 39.13 9.09 -13.06
N GLY A 35 38.61 7.99 -13.61
CA GLY A 35 37.75 7.06 -12.88
C GLY A 35 38.42 6.41 -11.67
N HIS A 36 39.75 6.32 -11.64
CA HIS A 36 40.51 5.83 -10.48
C HIS A 36 40.36 6.73 -9.25
N PHE A 37 40.16 8.04 -9.46
CA PHE A 37 39.96 8.99 -8.36
C PHE A 37 38.68 8.69 -7.58
N ARG A 38 37.63 8.23 -8.26
CA ARG A 38 36.38 7.80 -7.61
C ARG A 38 36.63 6.63 -6.65
N TYR A 39 37.34 5.60 -7.09
CA TYR A 39 37.62 4.43 -6.25
C TYR A 39 38.57 4.75 -5.10
N TRP A 40 39.53 5.65 -5.33
CA TRP A 40 40.40 6.17 -4.28
C TRP A 40 39.61 6.96 -3.22
N LEU A 41 38.70 7.85 -3.64
CA LEU A 41 37.80 8.55 -2.73
C LEU A 41 36.80 7.61 -2.02
N GLU A 42 36.31 6.57 -2.70
CA GLU A 42 35.47 5.54 -2.08
C GLU A 42 36.24 4.76 -1.00
N ALA A 43 37.54 4.50 -1.21
CA ALA A 43 38.39 3.79 -0.27
C ALA A 43 38.77 4.61 0.97
N VAL A 44 38.96 5.93 0.83
CA VAL A 44 39.23 6.88 1.94
C VAL A 44 37.93 7.43 2.55
N GLY A 45 36.79 7.15 1.92
CA GLY A 45 35.49 7.62 2.32
C GLY A 45 35.06 7.18 3.74
N PRO A 46 35.30 5.93 4.20
CA PRO A 46 34.96 5.51 5.56
C PRO A 46 35.59 6.40 6.64
N GLU A 47 36.85 6.79 6.48
CA GLU A 47 37.62 7.60 7.42
C GLU A 47 37.21 9.08 7.38
N LEU A 48 36.94 9.62 6.18
CA LEU A 48 36.43 10.98 6.02
C LEU A 48 35.02 11.15 6.62
N ARG A 49 34.21 10.09 6.63
CA ARG A 49 32.83 10.10 7.16
C ARG A 49 32.74 10.14 8.69
N GLN A 50 33.81 9.82 9.42
CA GLN A 50 33.87 10.11 10.86
C GLN A 50 33.86 11.62 11.15
N TYR A 51 34.23 12.44 10.17
CA TYR A 51 34.34 13.90 10.30
C TYR A 51 33.33 14.66 9.42
N ILE A 52 32.79 14.05 8.37
CA ILE A 52 31.80 14.63 7.46
C ILE A 52 30.49 13.84 7.58
N VAL A 53 29.52 14.43 8.29
CA VAL A 53 28.17 13.89 8.51
C VAL A 53 27.45 13.73 7.18
N THR A 54 27.52 12.53 6.58
CA THR A 54 26.67 12.12 5.46
C THR A 54 26.11 10.76 5.80
N ASN A 55 24.79 10.69 5.99
CA ASN A 55 24.11 9.48 6.44
C ASN A 55 24.00 8.48 5.28
N ASN A 56 24.02 7.18 5.57
CA ASN A 56 24.04 6.13 4.53
C ASN A 56 22.73 6.07 3.70
N ASP A 57 21.64 6.61 4.26
CA ASP A 57 20.29 6.57 3.72
C ASP A 57 19.85 7.85 2.99
N ASP A 58 20.71 8.87 2.92
CA ASP A 58 20.37 10.16 2.29
C ASP A 58 20.36 10.10 0.75
N GLU A 59 20.94 9.05 0.14
CA GLU A 59 20.95 8.87 -1.31
C GLU A 59 19.60 8.37 -1.85
N ARG A 60 18.92 9.17 -2.68
CA ARG A 60 17.70 8.78 -3.43
C ARG A 60 18.00 8.57 -4.92
N PRO A 61 17.35 7.64 -5.64
CA PRO A 61 16.22 6.80 -5.24
C PRO A 61 16.59 5.44 -4.60
N PHE A 62 17.88 5.09 -4.55
CA PHE A 62 18.38 3.87 -3.91
C PHE A 62 19.46 4.24 -2.91
N SER A 63 19.35 3.72 -1.67
CA SER A 63 20.35 3.96 -0.63
C SER A 63 21.70 3.36 -1.02
N ARG A 64 22.77 3.82 -0.37
CA ARG A 64 24.12 3.33 -0.67
C ARG A 64 24.23 1.84 -0.40
N ASP A 65 23.54 1.34 0.62
CA ASP A 65 23.53 -0.09 0.96
C ASP A 65 22.79 -0.93 -0.06
N GLN A 66 21.69 -0.42 -0.61
CA GLN A 66 21.02 -1.06 -1.75
C GLN A 66 21.96 -1.15 -2.96
N ARG A 67 22.68 -0.06 -3.29
CA ARG A 67 23.65 -0.06 -4.40
C ARG A 67 24.82 -1.02 -4.14
N ARG A 68 25.37 -1.00 -2.92
CA ARG A 68 26.46 -1.90 -2.50
C ARG A 68 26.04 -3.36 -2.61
N TRP A 69 24.84 -3.70 -2.14
CA TRP A 69 24.29 -5.04 -2.25
C TRP A 69 24.11 -5.47 -3.71
N VAL A 70 23.58 -4.60 -4.57
CA VAL A 70 23.45 -4.87 -6.02
C VAL A 70 24.82 -5.09 -6.66
N TYR A 71 25.82 -4.26 -6.35
CA TYR A 71 27.16 -4.40 -6.93
C TYR A 71 27.92 -5.64 -6.44
N ALA A 72 27.85 -5.95 -5.14
CA ALA A 72 28.47 -7.16 -4.58
C ALA A 72 27.84 -8.41 -5.21
N SER A 73 26.51 -8.44 -5.32
CA SER A 73 25.77 -9.53 -5.95
C SER A 73 26.13 -9.66 -7.44
N ALA A 74 26.20 -8.55 -8.18
CA ALA A 74 26.57 -8.56 -9.60
C ALA A 74 28.02 -9.01 -9.86
N LYS A 75 28.92 -8.85 -8.88
CA LYS A 75 30.32 -9.30 -8.94
C LYS A 75 30.54 -10.72 -8.42
N GLY A 76 29.50 -11.38 -7.88
CA GLY A 76 29.64 -12.69 -7.23
C GLY A 76 30.44 -12.63 -5.93
N GLU A 77 30.53 -11.45 -5.32
CA GLU A 77 31.19 -11.22 -4.03
C GLU A 77 30.23 -11.50 -2.87
N ASN A 78 30.77 -11.63 -1.65
CA ASN A 78 29.95 -11.78 -0.46
C ASN A 78 29.05 -10.55 -0.26
N ASN A 79 27.74 -10.75 -0.36
CA ASN A 79 26.72 -9.72 -0.16
C ASN A 79 26.12 -9.72 1.25
N TYR A 80 26.62 -10.60 2.15
CA TYR A 80 26.29 -10.58 3.57
C TYR A 80 27.19 -9.59 4.31
N PHE A 81 26.59 -8.51 4.79
CA PHE A 81 27.23 -7.56 5.70
C PHE A 81 26.36 -7.45 6.96
N GLY A 82 27.00 -7.44 8.14
CA GLY A 82 26.29 -7.27 9.40
C GLY A 82 25.73 -5.86 9.50
N PHE A 83 24.42 -5.73 9.72
CA PHE A 83 23.77 -4.46 10.01
C PHE A 83 23.52 -4.34 11.52
N GLY A 84 23.91 -3.22 12.12
CA GLY A 84 23.06 -2.56 13.09
C GLY A 84 22.01 -1.78 12.30
N THR A 85 20.78 -1.64 12.80
CA THR A 85 19.78 -0.83 12.10
C THR A 85 20.22 0.64 12.11
N ASP A 86 20.60 1.16 10.94
CA ASP A 86 20.83 2.60 10.73
C ASP A 86 19.50 3.36 10.53
N ASN A 87 18.40 2.61 10.25
CA ASN A 87 17.05 3.17 10.18
C ASN A 87 16.60 3.62 11.55
N ASP A 88 15.98 4.81 11.62
CA ASP A 88 15.24 5.26 12.80
C ASP A 88 13.96 4.43 12.94
N LEU A 89 14.03 3.33 13.69
CA LEU A 89 12.89 2.44 13.87
C LEU A 89 11.89 2.96 14.90
N GLU A 90 12.30 3.85 15.81
CA GLU A 90 11.45 4.30 16.94
C GLU A 90 10.60 5.52 16.57
N LEU A 91 11.09 6.41 15.69
CA LEU A 91 10.37 7.63 15.30
C LEU A 91 9.75 7.54 13.90
N GLU A 92 10.32 6.74 13.01
CA GLU A 92 9.84 6.73 11.62
C GLU A 92 8.51 5.95 11.53
N PRO A 93 7.44 6.59 11.03
CA PRO A 93 6.17 5.91 10.84
C PRO A 93 6.34 4.79 9.81
N ASN A 94 5.73 3.63 10.08
CA ASN A 94 5.66 2.41 9.25
C ASN A 94 6.70 1.32 9.50
N TYR A 95 7.60 1.44 10.46
CA TYR A 95 8.36 0.28 10.95
C TYR A 95 7.57 -0.46 12.04
N LEU A 96 7.34 -1.76 11.84
CA LEU A 96 6.79 -2.63 12.88
C LEU A 96 7.93 -3.14 13.76
N ILE A 97 8.09 -2.56 14.95
CA ILE A 97 8.99 -3.11 15.96
C ILE A 97 8.18 -4.06 16.86
N ILE A 98 8.52 -5.35 16.81
CA ILE A 98 8.09 -6.31 17.83
C ILE A 98 9.17 -6.29 18.92
N LYS A 99 8.91 -5.59 20.03
CA LYS A 99 9.87 -5.51 21.15
C LYS A 99 10.01 -6.87 21.83
N GLN A 100 11.24 -7.28 22.15
CA GLN A 100 11.45 -8.53 22.86
C GLN A 100 10.75 -8.50 24.22
N ASN A 101 10.18 -9.64 24.60
CA ASN A 101 9.71 -9.86 25.96
C ASN A 101 10.73 -10.76 26.68
N ALA A 102 11.27 -10.28 27.81
CA ALA A 102 12.21 -11.04 28.63
C ALA A 102 11.58 -12.32 29.22
N PHE A 103 10.24 -12.36 29.34
CA PHE A 103 9.47 -13.48 29.85
C PHE A 103 8.33 -13.80 28.86
N PRO A 104 8.65 -14.46 27.72
CA PRO A 104 7.64 -14.79 26.71
C PRO A 104 6.59 -15.73 27.28
N LEU A 105 5.34 -15.57 26.84
CA LEU A 105 4.29 -16.53 27.16
C LEU A 105 4.61 -17.86 26.47
N PRO A 106 4.43 -19.01 27.15
CA PRO A 106 4.67 -20.30 26.55
C PRO A 106 3.74 -20.50 25.35
N HIS A 107 4.31 -20.81 24.20
CA HIS A 107 3.53 -21.15 23.02
C HIS A 107 2.94 -22.55 23.20
N PRO A 108 1.60 -22.74 23.10
CA PRO A 108 1.00 -24.06 23.19
C PRO A 108 1.62 -25.01 22.16
N GLN A 109 1.80 -26.27 22.52
CA GLN A 109 2.32 -27.33 21.63
C GLN A 109 1.17 -28.14 21.02
N PRO A 110 1.39 -28.89 19.91
CA PRO A 110 0.39 -29.82 19.38
C PRO A 110 -0.24 -30.69 20.48
N GLY A 111 -1.57 -30.63 20.61
CA GLY A 111 -2.33 -31.35 21.62
C GLY A 111 -2.59 -30.58 22.93
N GLN A 112 -2.04 -29.39 23.10
CA GLN A 112 -2.34 -28.51 24.24
C GLN A 112 -3.52 -27.57 23.96
N PRO A 113 -4.31 -27.19 24.98
CA PRO A 113 -5.37 -26.20 24.82
C PRO A 113 -4.81 -24.88 24.28
N GLY A 114 -5.44 -24.36 23.22
CA GLY A 114 -5.03 -23.11 22.56
C GLY A 114 -3.91 -23.25 21.52
N TYR A 115 -3.46 -24.47 21.20
CA TYR A 115 -2.57 -24.67 20.05
C TYR A 115 -3.30 -24.43 18.74
N ASP A 116 -2.74 -23.53 17.94
CA ASP A 116 -3.17 -23.25 16.57
C ASP A 116 -2.02 -23.54 15.61
N PRO A 117 -2.13 -24.55 14.73
CA PRO A 117 -1.07 -24.87 13.77
C PRO A 117 -0.83 -23.76 12.74
N ASP A 118 -1.81 -22.89 12.53
CA ASP A 118 -1.80 -21.85 11.51
C ASP A 118 -1.47 -20.47 12.08
N TYR A 119 -1.26 -20.37 13.42
CA TYR A 119 -0.92 -19.14 14.13
C TYR A 119 -1.85 -17.97 13.78
N HIS A 120 -3.16 -18.21 13.76
CA HIS A 120 -4.12 -17.17 13.44
C HIS A 120 -4.00 -16.01 14.44
N LEU A 121 -4.16 -14.80 13.92
CA LEU A 121 -4.28 -13.58 14.72
C LEU A 121 -5.77 -13.18 14.78
N PRO A 122 -6.54 -13.74 15.74
CA PRO A 122 -7.98 -13.56 15.77
C PRO A 122 -8.36 -12.09 16.03
N CYS A 123 -9.36 -11.60 15.30
CA CYS A 123 -9.92 -10.28 15.57
C CYS A 123 -10.90 -10.35 16.75
N THR A 124 -10.62 -9.60 17.82
CA THR A 124 -11.53 -9.51 18.98
C THR A 124 -12.78 -8.69 18.66
N LYS A 125 -12.65 -7.71 17.77
CA LYS A 125 -13.72 -6.80 17.35
C LYS A 125 -14.79 -7.56 16.57
N VAL A 126 -16.05 -7.38 17.00
CA VAL A 126 -17.23 -7.74 16.22
C VAL A 126 -17.61 -6.50 15.41
N MET A 127 -17.38 -6.54 14.10
CA MET A 127 -17.77 -5.48 13.18
C MET A 127 -19.30 -5.37 13.17
N GLY A 128 -19.84 -4.16 13.39
CA GLY A 128 -21.28 -3.96 13.58
C GLY A 128 -21.81 -4.30 14.97
N GLY A 129 -20.97 -4.85 15.86
CA GLY A 129 -21.33 -5.35 17.18
C GLY A 129 -21.97 -4.30 18.09
N TYR A 130 -21.28 -3.16 18.23
CA TYR A 130 -21.70 -2.06 19.09
C TYR A 130 -23.05 -1.46 18.65
N ARG A 131 -23.28 -1.40 17.34
CA ARG A 131 -24.48 -0.86 16.70
C ARG A 131 -25.58 -1.92 16.51
N GLN A 132 -25.35 -3.16 16.95
CA GLN A 132 -26.26 -4.31 16.79
C GLN A 132 -26.72 -4.49 15.33
N ARG A 133 -25.79 -4.34 14.37
CA ARG A 133 -26.12 -4.48 12.95
C ARG A 133 -26.62 -5.91 12.68
N PRO A 134 -27.70 -6.11 11.90
CA PRO A 134 -28.24 -7.43 11.60
C PRO A 134 -27.23 -8.42 11.03
N ARG A 135 -26.27 -7.94 10.23
CA ARG A 135 -25.18 -8.73 9.62
C ARG A 135 -23.83 -8.47 10.28
N GLN A 136 -23.82 -8.14 11.57
CA GLN A 136 -22.59 -8.07 12.36
C GLN A 136 -21.80 -9.38 12.27
N PHE A 137 -20.48 -9.30 12.29
CA PHE A 137 -19.61 -10.47 12.22
C PHE A 137 -18.26 -10.21 12.89
N ARG A 138 -17.58 -11.27 13.29
CA ARG A 138 -16.20 -11.19 13.78
C ARG A 138 -15.26 -11.64 12.66
N PRO A 139 -14.34 -10.78 12.16
CA PRO A 139 -13.33 -11.21 11.21
C PRO A 139 -12.44 -12.30 11.81
N SER A 140 -12.02 -13.29 11.01
CA SER A 140 -11.12 -14.34 11.50
C SER A 140 -9.68 -13.85 11.66
N SER A 141 -9.30 -12.78 10.96
CA SER A 141 -7.97 -12.17 11.00
C SER A 141 -8.02 -10.66 11.23
N VAL A 142 -7.08 -10.13 12.02
CA VAL A 142 -6.81 -8.69 12.12
C VAL A 142 -6.07 -8.14 10.89
N VAL A 143 -5.37 -9.00 10.15
CA VAL A 143 -4.64 -8.66 8.93
C VAL A 143 -5.53 -8.93 7.72
N ASN A 144 -5.78 -7.91 6.92
CA ASN A 144 -6.66 -7.96 5.74
C ASN A 144 -5.95 -7.35 4.52
N LEU A 145 -6.44 -7.67 3.32
CA LEU A 145 -5.86 -7.15 2.08
C LEU A 145 -6.44 -5.76 1.77
N SER A 146 -5.55 -4.75 1.71
CA SER A 146 -5.92 -3.35 1.51
C SER A 146 -6.47 -3.08 0.11
N ALA A 147 -7.26 -2.03 0.03
CA ALA A 147 -8.06 -1.68 -1.14
C ALA A 147 -7.22 -1.35 -2.37
N MET A 148 -7.41 -2.11 -3.46
CA MET A 148 -6.86 -1.79 -4.79
C MET A 148 -7.88 -2.14 -5.88
N SER A 149 -8.21 -1.19 -6.74
CA SER A 149 -9.31 -1.35 -7.69
C SER A 149 -8.97 -2.28 -8.87
N TYR A 150 -9.96 -3.06 -9.30
CA TYR A 150 -9.92 -3.66 -10.65
C TYR A 150 -9.88 -2.55 -11.71
N GLY A 151 -8.88 -2.61 -12.58
CA GLY A 151 -8.49 -1.53 -13.51
C GLY A 151 -7.18 -0.85 -13.11
N SER A 152 -6.83 -0.82 -11.81
CA SER A 152 -5.45 -0.59 -11.35
C SER A 152 -4.68 -1.90 -11.31
N LEU A 153 -5.34 -2.98 -10.89
CA LEU A 153 -4.86 -4.35 -10.96
C LEU A 153 -5.47 -5.09 -12.14
N SER A 154 -4.74 -6.08 -12.66
CA SER A 154 -5.24 -7.02 -13.67
C SER A 154 -6.24 -8.00 -13.04
N GLY A 155 -7.11 -8.58 -13.88
CA GLY A 155 -8.05 -9.62 -13.44
C GLY A 155 -7.39 -10.80 -12.71
N PRO A 156 -6.32 -11.40 -13.26
CA PRO A 156 -5.59 -12.48 -12.59
C PRO A 156 -5.01 -12.09 -11.23
N ALA A 157 -4.55 -10.84 -11.05
CA ALA A 157 -4.04 -10.37 -9.77
C ALA A 157 -5.16 -10.27 -8.72
N VAL A 158 -6.32 -9.70 -9.10
CA VAL A 158 -7.49 -9.61 -8.21
C VAL A 158 -8.01 -11.00 -7.83
N GLU A 159 -8.05 -11.94 -8.78
CA GLU A 159 -8.44 -13.33 -8.53
C GLU A 159 -7.46 -14.03 -7.57
N ALA A 160 -6.16 -13.88 -7.80
CA ALA A 160 -5.13 -14.42 -6.91
C ALA A 160 -5.27 -13.88 -5.48
N PHE A 161 -5.54 -12.58 -5.32
CA PHE A 161 -5.78 -11.97 -4.03
C PHE A 161 -7.04 -12.49 -3.35
N ASN A 162 -8.17 -12.62 -4.06
CA ASN A 162 -9.38 -13.14 -3.44
C ASN A 162 -9.23 -14.61 -3.01
N ARG A 163 -8.61 -15.45 -3.85
CA ARG A 163 -8.32 -16.85 -3.50
C ARG A 163 -7.36 -16.94 -2.31
N GLY A 164 -6.32 -16.09 -2.28
CA GLY A 164 -5.40 -16.00 -1.15
C GLY A 164 -6.09 -15.60 0.15
N CYS A 165 -6.99 -14.61 0.09
CA CYS A 165 -7.78 -14.18 1.25
C CYS A 165 -8.70 -15.29 1.77
N LYS A 166 -9.29 -16.08 0.87
CA LYS A 166 -10.07 -17.27 1.25
C LYS A 166 -9.23 -18.30 2.01
N LEU A 167 -8.02 -18.58 1.52
CA LEU A 167 -7.10 -19.52 2.16
C LEU A 167 -6.63 -19.03 3.54
N ALA A 168 -6.36 -17.73 3.65
CA ALA A 168 -5.86 -17.12 4.89
C ALA A 168 -6.98 -16.72 5.88
N GLY A 169 -8.25 -16.89 5.52
CA GLY A 169 -9.38 -16.44 6.34
C GLY A 169 -9.44 -14.92 6.57
N CYS A 170 -8.87 -14.12 5.66
CA CYS A 170 -8.90 -12.66 5.76
C CYS A 170 -9.84 -12.04 4.72
N LEU A 171 -10.14 -10.75 4.89
CA LEU A 171 -11.02 -9.99 4.00
C LEU A 171 -10.22 -9.36 2.86
N HIS A 172 -10.80 -9.38 1.67
CA HIS A 172 -10.29 -8.67 0.50
C HIS A 172 -11.08 -7.37 0.29
N ASN A 173 -10.40 -6.22 0.39
CA ASN A 173 -11.01 -4.95 0.04
C ASN A 173 -10.94 -4.67 -1.48
N THR A 174 -12.10 -4.43 -2.11
CA THR A 174 -12.25 -4.34 -3.58
C THR A 174 -11.59 -3.11 -4.21
N GLY A 175 -11.25 -2.10 -3.41
CA GLY A 175 -10.99 -0.77 -3.95
C GLY A 175 -12.24 -0.10 -4.51
N GLU A 176 -12.06 1.12 -5.01
CA GLU A 176 -13.16 1.98 -5.48
C GLU A 176 -13.77 1.55 -6.82
N GLY A 177 -13.23 0.52 -7.48
CA GLY A 177 -13.58 0.17 -8.87
C GLY A 177 -14.88 -0.60 -9.04
N GLY A 178 -15.64 -0.80 -7.97
CA GLY A 178 -16.77 -1.72 -7.94
C GLY A 178 -16.34 -3.19 -7.81
N ILE A 179 -17.32 -4.09 -7.88
CA ILE A 179 -17.10 -5.53 -7.68
C ILE A 179 -17.03 -6.23 -9.04
N SER A 180 -15.83 -6.66 -9.43
CA SER A 180 -15.62 -7.45 -10.64
C SER A 180 -15.83 -8.94 -10.40
N PRO A 181 -16.08 -9.74 -11.46
CA PRO A 181 -16.11 -11.21 -11.35
C PRO A 181 -14.83 -11.80 -10.74
N HIS A 182 -13.69 -11.14 -10.94
CA HIS A 182 -12.39 -11.54 -10.37
C HIS A 182 -12.32 -11.41 -8.84
N HIS A 183 -13.28 -10.74 -8.19
CA HIS A 183 -13.40 -10.74 -6.73
C HIS A 183 -14.21 -11.92 -6.21
N LEU A 184 -14.88 -12.70 -7.08
CA LEU A 184 -15.90 -13.67 -6.69
C LEU A 184 -15.38 -15.12 -6.70
N HIS A 185 -14.24 -15.36 -6.05
CA HIS A 185 -13.61 -16.69 -5.96
C HIS A 185 -13.67 -17.30 -4.54
N GLY A 186 -14.57 -16.78 -3.72
CA GLY A 186 -14.97 -17.35 -2.43
C GLY A 186 -14.31 -16.72 -1.21
N GLY A 187 -13.41 -15.75 -1.37
CA GLY A 187 -12.95 -14.91 -0.27
C GLY A 187 -13.98 -13.85 0.07
N ASP A 188 -14.10 -13.53 1.37
CA ASP A 188 -15.01 -12.49 1.86
C ASP A 188 -14.50 -11.08 1.52
N LEU A 189 -15.42 -10.16 1.28
CA LEU A 189 -15.14 -8.84 0.72
C LEU A 189 -15.47 -7.70 1.69
N ILE A 190 -14.62 -6.68 1.66
CA ILE A 190 -14.98 -5.31 2.04
C ILE A 190 -15.22 -4.53 0.75
N TRP A 191 -16.44 -4.08 0.51
CA TRP A 191 -16.73 -3.27 -0.66
C TRP A 191 -16.41 -1.80 -0.37
N GLN A 192 -15.37 -1.28 -1.03
CA GLN A 192 -15.01 0.12 -0.89
C GLN A 192 -15.74 1.00 -1.89
N ILE A 193 -16.34 2.09 -1.39
CA ILE A 193 -17.06 3.08 -2.16
C ILE A 193 -16.27 4.40 -2.11
N GLY A 194 -15.75 4.82 -3.26
CA GLY A 194 -15.14 6.15 -3.43
C GLY A 194 -16.13 7.17 -3.99
N THR A 195 -15.64 8.38 -4.29
CA THR A 195 -16.45 9.52 -4.76
C THR A 195 -17.15 9.28 -6.11
N GLY A 196 -16.63 8.35 -6.92
CA GLY A 196 -17.26 7.94 -8.18
C GLY A 196 -18.49 7.04 -8.00
N TYR A 197 -18.72 6.49 -6.81
CA TYR A 197 -19.81 5.57 -6.46
C TYR A 197 -19.92 4.36 -7.41
N PHE A 198 -18.80 3.85 -7.91
CA PHE A 198 -18.81 2.74 -8.87
C PHE A 198 -19.46 1.49 -8.27
N GLY A 199 -20.39 0.89 -9.03
CA GLY A 199 -21.25 -0.21 -8.58
C GLY A 199 -22.52 0.24 -7.85
N CYS A 200 -22.63 1.49 -7.38
CA CYS A 200 -23.81 2.01 -6.69
C CYS A 200 -24.23 3.42 -7.16
N ARG A 201 -24.01 3.75 -8.45
CA ARG A 201 -24.31 5.07 -9.01
C ARG A 201 -25.43 5.08 -10.03
N GLU A 202 -26.13 6.20 -10.13
CA GLU A 202 -26.95 6.57 -11.28
C GLU A 202 -26.08 6.88 -12.51
N LEU A 203 -26.69 6.94 -13.70
CA LEU A 203 -25.98 7.40 -14.90
C LEU A 203 -25.49 8.86 -14.77
N SER A 204 -26.19 9.67 -13.97
CA SER A 204 -25.79 11.03 -13.58
C SER A 204 -24.50 11.08 -12.74
N GLY A 205 -24.10 9.93 -12.19
CA GLY A 205 -22.95 9.82 -11.31
C GLY A 205 -23.20 10.08 -9.83
N ARG A 206 -24.45 10.37 -9.46
CA ARG A 206 -24.85 10.43 -8.05
C ARG A 206 -24.98 9.04 -7.46
N PHE A 207 -24.84 8.96 -6.14
CA PHE A 207 -25.10 7.77 -5.35
C PHE A 207 -26.55 7.27 -5.53
N SER A 208 -26.74 5.95 -5.53
CA SER A 208 -28.03 5.29 -5.67
C SER A 208 -28.16 4.18 -4.61
N MET A 209 -28.98 4.43 -3.59
CA MET A 209 -29.26 3.43 -2.55
C MET A 209 -29.87 2.13 -3.10
N PRO A 210 -30.85 2.15 -4.03
CA PRO A 210 -31.38 0.91 -4.62
C PRO A 210 -30.30 0.04 -5.24
N LYS A 211 -29.39 0.64 -6.05
CA LYS A 211 -28.27 -0.10 -6.66
C LYS A 211 -27.29 -0.65 -5.64
N LEU A 212 -27.03 0.09 -4.56
CA LEU A 212 -26.20 -0.41 -3.47
C LEU A 212 -26.82 -1.66 -2.84
N VAL A 213 -28.11 -1.61 -2.50
CA VAL A 213 -28.84 -2.75 -1.92
C VAL A 213 -28.86 -3.93 -2.89
N ASP A 214 -29.16 -3.69 -4.16
CA ASP A 214 -29.14 -4.73 -5.20
C ASP A 214 -27.77 -5.41 -5.30
N THR A 215 -26.69 -4.62 -5.27
CA THR A 215 -25.31 -5.14 -5.31
C THR A 215 -25.00 -6.00 -4.08
N VAL A 216 -25.42 -5.57 -2.90
CA VAL A 216 -25.25 -6.33 -1.65
C VAL A 216 -26.04 -7.64 -1.65
N GLN A 217 -27.24 -7.64 -2.23
CA GLN A 217 -28.06 -8.85 -2.36
C GLN A 217 -27.47 -9.84 -3.39
N GLN A 218 -26.93 -9.34 -4.50
CA GLN A 218 -26.31 -10.17 -5.54
C GLN A 218 -24.96 -10.78 -5.09
N HIS A 219 -24.29 -10.17 -4.11
CA HIS A 219 -22.95 -10.56 -3.68
C HIS A 219 -22.89 -10.83 -2.17
N PRO A 220 -23.33 -12.02 -1.70
CA PRO A 220 -23.33 -12.37 -0.28
C PRO A 220 -21.92 -12.44 0.36
N GLN A 221 -20.87 -12.44 -0.46
CA GLN A 221 -19.47 -12.35 -0.03
C GLN A 221 -19.15 -10.98 0.58
N ILE A 222 -19.93 -9.94 0.32
CA ILE A 222 -19.73 -8.63 0.97
C ILE A 222 -20.11 -8.76 2.45
N LYS A 223 -19.11 -8.57 3.32
CA LYS A 223 -19.26 -8.61 4.78
C LYS A 223 -19.26 -7.23 5.42
N ALA A 224 -18.65 -6.23 4.76
CA ALA A 224 -18.66 -4.85 5.21
C ALA A 224 -18.56 -3.88 4.04
N ILE A 225 -18.94 -2.63 4.27
CA ILE A 225 -18.79 -1.52 3.33
C ILE A 225 -17.80 -0.52 3.93
N GLU A 226 -16.92 0.03 3.09
CA GLU A 226 -15.97 1.06 3.49
C GLU A 226 -16.15 2.31 2.62
N ILE A 227 -16.51 3.43 3.24
CA ILE A 227 -16.61 4.73 2.55
C ILE A 227 -15.23 5.38 2.55
N LYS A 228 -14.63 5.54 1.37
CA LYS A 228 -13.30 6.11 1.23
C LYS A 228 -13.36 7.62 1.06
N LEU A 229 -12.97 8.33 2.11
CA LEU A 229 -12.90 9.79 2.15
C LEU A 229 -11.64 10.33 1.47
N SER A 230 -10.50 9.65 1.65
CA SER A 230 -9.22 10.08 1.09
C SER A 230 -8.18 8.94 1.01
N GLN A 231 -7.05 9.19 0.34
CA GLN A 231 -5.88 8.31 0.35
C GLN A 231 -4.58 9.11 0.39
N GLY A 232 -3.53 8.55 1.02
CA GLY A 232 -2.25 9.23 1.20
C GLY A 232 -1.51 9.54 -0.11
N ALA A 233 -1.70 8.74 -1.17
CA ALA A 233 -0.98 8.94 -2.42
C ALA A 233 -1.44 10.15 -3.24
N LYS A 234 -2.72 10.57 -3.11
CA LYS A 234 -3.33 11.65 -3.92
C LYS A 234 -4.43 12.37 -3.12
N PRO A 235 -4.09 13.28 -2.19
CA PRO A 235 -5.08 14.03 -1.45
C PRO A 235 -5.78 15.05 -2.38
N GLY A 236 -7.11 15.15 -2.27
CA GLY A 236 -7.90 16.24 -2.88
C GLY A 236 -8.18 16.15 -4.39
N LEU A 237 -7.85 15.04 -5.06
CA LEU A 237 -8.15 14.85 -6.49
C LEU A 237 -9.05 13.64 -6.71
N GLY A 238 -10.11 13.84 -7.51
CA GLY A 238 -10.91 12.75 -8.04
C GLY A 238 -10.17 11.98 -9.13
N GLY A 239 -10.33 10.66 -9.16
CA GLY A 239 -9.70 9.81 -10.18
C GLY A 239 -10.31 10.01 -11.57
N ILE A 240 -9.46 10.04 -12.60
CA ILE A 240 -9.88 10.00 -14.01
C ILE A 240 -9.62 8.60 -14.56
N LEU A 241 -10.65 7.98 -15.12
CA LEU A 241 -10.55 6.77 -15.93
C LEU A 241 -10.77 7.14 -17.40
N PRO A 242 -9.71 7.13 -18.24
CA PRO A 242 -9.82 7.44 -19.65
C PRO A 242 -10.75 6.47 -20.40
N ALA A 243 -11.51 6.97 -21.37
CA ALA A 243 -12.48 6.23 -22.18
C ALA A 243 -11.87 4.98 -22.81
N VAL A 244 -10.62 5.09 -23.27
CA VAL A 244 -9.86 4.00 -23.89
C VAL A 244 -9.61 2.80 -22.95
N LYS A 245 -9.71 3.00 -21.64
CA LYS A 245 -9.59 1.94 -20.62
C LYS A 245 -10.96 1.40 -20.17
N ILE A 246 -12.06 1.99 -20.64
CA ILE A 246 -13.41 1.56 -20.32
C ILE A 246 -13.80 0.47 -21.32
N THR A 247 -13.57 -0.78 -20.93
CA THR A 247 -14.08 -1.95 -21.64
C THR A 247 -15.56 -2.17 -21.31
N PRO A 248 -16.32 -2.97 -22.09
CA PRO A 248 -17.70 -3.32 -21.75
C PRO A 248 -17.85 -3.93 -20.34
N GLU A 249 -16.84 -4.69 -19.92
CA GLU A 249 -16.77 -5.24 -18.57
C GLU A 249 -16.62 -4.13 -17.51
N VAL A 250 -15.69 -3.20 -17.69
CA VAL A 250 -15.48 -2.07 -16.78
C VAL A 250 -16.73 -1.18 -16.71
N ALA A 251 -17.35 -0.88 -17.85
CA ALA A 251 -18.59 -0.10 -17.93
C ALA A 251 -19.71 -0.74 -17.11
N ARG A 252 -19.93 -2.06 -17.27
CA ARG A 252 -20.93 -2.82 -16.53
C ARG A 252 -20.65 -2.85 -15.03
N ILE A 253 -19.41 -3.16 -14.62
CA ILE A 253 -19.02 -3.23 -13.21
C ILE A 253 -19.19 -1.87 -12.52
N ARG A 254 -18.76 -0.79 -13.19
CA ARG A 254 -18.74 0.54 -12.61
C ARG A 254 -20.06 1.30 -12.73
N GLY A 255 -20.97 0.86 -13.61
CA GLY A 255 -22.21 1.58 -13.92
C GLY A 255 -21.92 2.89 -14.64
N ILE A 256 -21.03 2.86 -15.64
CA ILE A 256 -20.59 4.02 -16.43
C ILE A 256 -20.82 3.79 -17.92
N PRO A 257 -21.13 4.85 -18.70
CA PRO A 257 -21.27 4.74 -20.16
C PRO A 257 -19.93 4.43 -20.85
N MET A 258 -20.00 3.74 -21.97
CA MET A 258 -18.85 3.48 -22.87
C MET A 258 -18.52 4.73 -23.69
N GLY A 259 -17.25 4.86 -24.11
CA GLY A 259 -16.84 5.86 -25.11
C GLY A 259 -16.63 7.28 -24.59
N GLN A 260 -16.73 7.52 -23.28
CA GLN A 260 -16.46 8.82 -22.66
C GLN A 260 -15.56 8.65 -21.43
N ASP A 261 -14.74 9.65 -21.14
CA ASP A 261 -13.92 9.64 -19.93
C ASP A 261 -14.82 9.64 -18.70
N CYS A 262 -14.42 8.90 -17.67
CA CYS A 262 -15.11 8.88 -16.40
C CYS A 262 -14.30 9.63 -15.35
N ILE A 263 -14.82 10.79 -14.96
CA ILE A 263 -14.23 11.65 -13.93
C ILE A 263 -14.96 11.41 -12.63
N SER A 264 -14.22 11.01 -11.59
CA SER A 264 -14.75 10.95 -10.23
C SER A 264 -14.67 12.35 -9.62
N PRO A 265 -15.69 12.82 -8.89
CA PRO A 265 -15.62 14.07 -8.15
C PRO A 265 -14.48 14.06 -7.11
N ALA A 266 -14.02 15.24 -6.69
CA ALA A 266 -13.01 15.34 -5.63
C ALA A 266 -13.55 15.00 -4.23
N ALA A 267 -14.85 15.15 -4.03
CA ALA A 267 -15.55 14.87 -2.78
C ALA A 267 -16.80 14.02 -3.02
N HIS A 268 -17.27 13.35 -1.99
CA HIS A 268 -18.55 12.66 -2.03
C HIS A 268 -19.69 13.67 -2.24
N THR A 269 -20.57 13.43 -3.20
CA THR A 269 -21.76 14.27 -3.42
C THR A 269 -22.95 13.94 -2.52
N ALA A 270 -22.86 12.88 -1.71
CA ALA A 270 -23.95 12.40 -0.86
C ALA A 270 -23.95 13.03 0.55
N PHE A 271 -22.81 13.59 0.97
CA PHE A 271 -22.60 14.24 2.26
C PHE A 271 -21.51 15.29 2.09
N HIS A 272 -21.43 16.26 3.00
CA HIS A 272 -20.51 17.39 2.89
C HIS A 272 -19.82 17.76 4.21
N ASP A 273 -20.23 17.15 5.31
CA ASP A 273 -19.66 17.31 6.64
C ASP A 273 -19.73 15.99 7.43
N VAL A 274 -19.23 16.00 8.66
CA VAL A 274 -19.24 14.82 9.53
C VAL A 274 -20.65 14.39 9.91
N ASP A 275 -21.57 15.35 10.12
CA ASP A 275 -22.94 15.04 10.55
C ASP A 275 -23.71 14.29 9.45
N SER A 276 -23.69 14.83 8.22
CA SER A 276 -24.29 14.19 7.05
C SER A 276 -23.56 12.90 6.64
N LEU A 277 -22.26 12.76 6.90
CA LEU A 277 -21.53 11.50 6.73
C LEU A 277 -22.08 10.43 7.67
N LEU A 278 -22.30 10.76 8.95
CA LEU A 278 -22.83 9.81 9.93
C LEU A 278 -24.25 9.37 9.57
N ASP A 279 -25.11 10.29 9.11
CA ASP A 279 -26.44 9.93 8.58
C ASP A 279 -26.35 9.00 7.38
N PHE A 280 -25.41 9.26 6.47
CA PHE A 280 -25.20 8.43 5.29
C PHE A 280 -24.74 7.01 5.66
N VAL A 281 -23.82 6.89 6.61
CA VAL A 281 -23.33 5.60 7.15
C VAL A 281 -24.47 4.80 7.78
N GLU A 282 -25.27 5.44 8.64
CA GLU A 282 -26.41 4.80 9.28
C GLU A 282 -27.51 4.41 8.27
N TRP A 283 -27.74 5.23 7.25
CA TRP A 283 -28.70 4.92 6.20
C TRP A 283 -28.28 3.68 5.40
N ILE A 284 -27.01 3.59 4.98
CA ILE A 284 -26.48 2.39 4.31
C ILE A 284 -26.61 1.17 5.21
N ALA A 285 -26.18 1.29 6.47
CA ALA A 285 -26.21 0.19 7.42
C ALA A 285 -27.65 -0.28 7.71
N GLY A 286 -28.61 0.64 7.82
CA GLY A 286 -30.02 0.32 8.01
C GLY A 286 -30.64 -0.40 6.80
N MET A 287 -30.27 0.00 5.58
CA MET A 287 -30.79 -0.61 4.35
C MET A 287 -30.16 -1.97 4.01
N THR A 288 -28.91 -2.21 4.43
CA THR A 288 -28.16 -3.43 4.07
C THR A 288 -27.98 -4.42 5.22
N GLY A 289 -28.11 -3.93 6.46
CA GLY A 289 -27.75 -4.64 7.67
C GLY A 289 -26.24 -4.83 7.89
N LEU A 290 -25.38 -4.37 6.97
CA LEU A 290 -23.93 -4.56 7.03
C LEU A 290 -23.26 -3.53 7.94
N PRO A 291 -22.11 -3.86 8.55
CA PRO A 291 -21.19 -2.88 9.13
C PRO A 291 -20.67 -1.91 8.06
N VAL A 292 -20.59 -0.63 8.41
CA VAL A 292 -20.13 0.43 7.50
C VAL A 292 -19.05 1.28 8.17
N GLY A 293 -17.83 1.18 7.65
CA GLY A 293 -16.66 1.93 8.12
C GLY A 293 -16.25 3.06 7.17
N ILE A 294 -15.22 3.80 7.56
CA ILE A 294 -14.59 4.84 6.72
C ILE A 294 -13.09 4.57 6.54
N LYS A 295 -12.55 5.02 5.41
CA LYS A 295 -11.12 5.10 5.16
C LYS A 295 -10.71 6.54 4.90
N SER A 296 -9.68 7.00 5.60
CA SER A 296 -9.10 8.32 5.37
C SER A 296 -7.61 8.32 5.69
N ALA A 297 -6.82 9.04 4.91
CA ALA A 297 -5.49 9.46 5.32
C ALA A 297 -5.62 10.61 6.32
N VAL A 298 -5.03 10.45 7.49
CA VAL A 298 -5.05 11.48 8.54
C VAL A 298 -4.20 12.66 8.08
N GLY A 299 -4.81 13.84 8.00
CA GLY A 299 -4.14 15.09 7.66
C GLY A 299 -4.58 16.21 8.59
N GLU A 300 -5.74 16.79 8.30
CA GLU A 300 -6.39 17.81 9.14
C GLU A 300 -7.13 17.14 10.32
N MET A 301 -7.05 17.72 11.52
CA MET A 301 -7.53 17.10 12.77
C MET A 301 -8.96 17.46 13.15
N ALA A 302 -9.52 18.59 12.69
CA ALA A 302 -10.88 19.01 13.00
C ALA A 302 -11.90 17.97 12.55
N PHE A 303 -11.73 17.36 11.36
CA PHE A 303 -12.57 16.23 10.94
C PHE A 303 -12.64 15.12 12.00
N TRP A 304 -11.50 14.73 12.57
CA TRP A 304 -11.41 13.64 13.55
C TRP A 304 -11.99 14.04 14.91
N HIS A 305 -11.76 15.29 15.34
CA HIS A 305 -12.37 15.82 16.56
C HIS A 305 -13.90 15.87 16.44
N ASP A 306 -14.42 16.33 15.31
CA ASP A 306 -15.86 16.37 15.07
C ASP A 306 -16.47 14.97 14.98
N LEU A 307 -15.80 14.04 14.31
CA LEU A 307 -16.24 12.64 14.25
C LEU A 307 -16.33 12.02 15.64
N ALA A 308 -15.28 12.16 16.45
CA ALA A 308 -15.27 11.66 17.82
C ALA A 308 -16.36 12.31 18.69
N ARG A 309 -16.50 13.64 18.63
CA ARG A 309 -17.51 14.41 19.36
C ARG A 309 -18.93 13.96 19.02
N LEU A 310 -19.26 13.84 17.73
CA LEU A 310 -20.60 13.45 17.29
C LEU A 310 -20.92 11.98 17.62
N MET A 311 -19.93 11.09 17.52
CA MET A 311 -20.09 9.67 17.89
C MET A 311 -20.24 9.42 19.39
N THR A 312 -19.84 10.38 20.24
CA THR A 312 -19.91 10.24 21.72
C THR A 312 -21.35 10.02 22.21
N THR A 313 -22.34 10.58 21.51
CA THR A 313 -23.77 10.40 21.84
C THR A 313 -24.25 8.97 21.70
N GLY A 314 -23.52 8.12 20.97
CA GLY A 314 -23.90 6.74 20.68
C GLY A 314 -25.10 6.58 19.74
N SER A 315 -25.66 7.67 19.21
CA SER A 315 -26.85 7.63 18.35
C SER A 315 -26.53 7.28 16.89
N ARG A 316 -25.37 7.69 16.38
CA ARG A 316 -24.85 7.42 15.02
C ARG A 316 -23.35 7.12 15.09
N GLY A 317 -22.81 6.30 14.19
CA GLY A 317 -21.37 6.03 14.18
C GLY A 317 -20.88 5.12 13.04
N VAL A 318 -19.60 5.28 12.71
CA VAL A 318 -18.88 4.35 11.84
C VAL A 318 -18.50 3.07 12.60
N ASP A 319 -18.49 1.93 11.90
CA ASP A 319 -18.18 0.61 12.46
C ASP A 319 -16.69 0.26 12.45
#